data_AF-A0A1J4KFE5-F1
#
_entry.id   AF-A0A1J4KFE5-F1
#
_cell.length_a   1.000
_cell.length_b   1.000
_cell.length_c   1.000
_cell.angle_alpha   90.00
_cell.angle_beta   90.00
_cell.angle_gamma   90.00
#
_symmetry.space_group_name_H-M   'P 1'
#
loop_
_entity.id
_entity.type
_entity.pdbx_description
1 polymer ?
#
loop_
_entity_poly.entity_id
_entity_poly.type
_entity_poly.pdbx_seq_one_letter_code
_entity_poly.pdbx_strand_id
1 'polypeptide(L)'
;MIDDTSKMAADAIDLTSEIIDKFGPRLAGSDACLKAADFIHEKLSKVCHSAHVDKFDIHPAAFLDFLNYMCISYFIGVAFMWLNMPKFTLLFSVIMFLILYLEYLLYFETYDSLYKNSNGKNVYGVIEPQGEVKNTVIFSGHHDSAHIFNFYNQPKFYLVREVIFFLITHIFILFMSFYVIYDHFYGFESNSVFYKAKLVFTFLILGIVPMLFFTNPKGTPGAGDNLAAVSMGIQLANKYAENRPKSTRLIFASYDGEECGLRGSRAFFTQHKKDFDIEHTWNYNIDCSYYIEDLKFLTTDINGSVRLSKELTGKCINIAHKLGYVQAHECGIPFLAGATDAAEAAKIGIKATTVLGVPFDGKTKVPPYHTMRDVPSAIEPAVLKAMMQIFIEFVDQLENETK
;
A
#
# COMPACT_ATOMS: atom_id res chain seq x y z
N MET A 1 0.41 23.20 -23.92
CA MET A 1 1.15 22.56 -22.80
C MET A 1 0.50 21.27 -22.29
N ILE A 2 -0.82 21.08 -22.42
CA ILE A 2 -1.56 19.86 -22.01
C ILE A 2 -1.48 18.72 -23.06
N ASP A 3 -1.18 19.05 -24.32
CA ASP A 3 -1.28 18.13 -25.47
C ASP A 3 -0.33 16.91 -25.41
N ASP A 4 0.86 17.06 -24.81
CA ASP A 4 1.89 16.01 -24.75
C ASP A 4 1.63 14.94 -23.66
N THR A 5 0.74 15.22 -22.70
CA THR A 5 0.49 14.29 -21.59
C THR A 5 -0.15 12.97 -22.01
N SER A 6 -0.83 12.93 -23.15
CA SER A 6 -1.35 11.67 -23.71
C SER A 6 -0.22 10.77 -24.19
N LYS A 7 0.83 11.35 -24.78
CA LYS A 7 2.02 10.63 -25.20
C LYS A 7 2.82 10.16 -23.99
N MET A 8 3.03 11.03 -23.00
CA MET A 8 3.68 10.64 -21.74
C MET A 8 2.97 9.46 -21.06
N ALA A 9 1.63 9.40 -21.10
CA ALA A 9 0.88 8.29 -20.51
C ALA A 9 1.11 6.97 -21.28
N ALA A 10 1.17 7.02 -22.61
CA ALA A 10 1.54 5.87 -23.43
C ALA A 10 2.99 5.44 -23.16
N ASP A 11 3.93 6.38 -23.15
CA ASP A 11 5.35 6.12 -22.88
C ASP A 11 5.57 5.55 -21.46
N ALA A 12 4.74 5.94 -20.49
CA ALA A 12 4.75 5.35 -19.14
C ALA A 12 4.26 3.89 -19.13
N ILE A 13 3.21 3.55 -19.89
CA ILE A 13 2.72 2.18 -20.05
C ILE A 13 3.77 1.31 -20.77
N ASP A 14 4.42 1.85 -21.80
CA ASP A 14 5.47 1.15 -22.53
C ASP A 14 6.69 0.88 -21.63
N LEU A 15 7.11 1.87 -20.83
CA LEU A 15 8.19 1.68 -19.85
C LEU A 15 7.80 0.68 -18.76
N THR A 16 6.55 0.69 -18.30
CA THR A 16 6.03 -0.32 -17.37
C THR A 16 6.15 -1.71 -17.96
N SER A 17 5.78 -1.87 -19.24
CA SER A 17 5.93 -3.13 -19.98
C SER A 17 7.39 -3.55 -20.10
N GLU A 18 8.29 -2.62 -20.44
CA GLU A 18 9.74 -2.87 -20.55
C GLU A 18 10.32 -3.44 -19.24
N ILE A 19 9.96 -2.85 -18.09
CA ILE A 19 10.47 -3.29 -16.78
C ILE A 19 9.88 -4.67 -16.42
N ILE A 20 8.59 -4.90 -16.66
CA ILE A 20 7.95 -6.20 -16.41
C ILE A 20 8.57 -7.31 -17.27
N ASP A 21 8.77 -7.07 -18.56
CA ASP A 21 9.35 -8.06 -19.47
C ASP A 21 10.80 -8.40 -19.11
N LYS A 22 11.54 -7.41 -18.61
CA LYS A 22 12.96 -7.58 -18.25
C LYS A 22 13.18 -8.28 -16.92
N PHE A 23 12.35 -7.99 -15.91
CA PHE A 23 12.60 -8.45 -14.54
C PHE A 23 11.54 -9.40 -13.99
N GLY A 24 10.35 -9.45 -14.60
CA GLY A 24 9.21 -10.20 -14.08
C GLY A 24 8.70 -9.61 -12.75
N PRO A 25 8.07 -10.44 -11.90
CA PRO A 25 7.67 -10.03 -10.55
C PRO A 25 8.84 -9.54 -9.71
N ARG A 26 8.63 -8.47 -8.96
CA ARG A 26 9.63 -7.71 -8.18
C ARG A 26 9.26 -7.74 -6.70
N LEU A 27 9.12 -8.93 -6.12
CA LEU A 27 8.88 -9.05 -4.68
C LEU A 27 9.98 -8.31 -3.90
N ALA A 28 9.61 -7.63 -2.83
CA ALA A 28 10.53 -6.75 -2.10
C ALA A 28 11.83 -7.45 -1.68
N GLY A 29 12.96 -6.77 -1.86
CA GLY A 29 14.29 -7.30 -1.58
C GLY A 29 14.71 -8.54 -2.38
N SER A 30 13.99 -8.91 -3.44
CA SER A 30 14.43 -9.94 -4.39
C SER A 30 15.45 -9.38 -5.40
N ASP A 31 16.24 -10.26 -6.02
CA ASP A 31 17.18 -9.87 -7.09
C ASP A 31 16.47 -9.13 -8.25
N ALA A 32 15.23 -9.48 -8.57
CA ALA A 32 14.44 -8.82 -9.60
C ALA A 32 14.07 -7.40 -9.18
N CYS A 33 13.62 -7.20 -7.93
CA CYS A 33 13.31 -5.88 -7.38
C CYS A 33 14.56 -4.98 -7.35
N LEU A 34 15.67 -5.50 -6.82
CA LEU A 34 16.94 -4.76 -6.71
C LEU A 34 17.52 -4.34 -8.06
N LYS A 35 17.37 -5.17 -9.11
CA LYS A 35 17.78 -4.84 -10.48
C LYS A 35 16.81 -3.88 -11.17
N ALA A 36 15.52 -3.96 -10.88
CA ALA A 36 14.55 -2.99 -11.36
C ALA A 36 14.84 -1.61 -10.77
N ALA A 37 15.15 -1.53 -9.48
CA ALA A 37 15.63 -0.30 -8.83
C ALA A 37 16.91 0.26 -9.50
N ASP A 38 17.91 -0.58 -9.79
CA ASP A 38 19.11 -0.12 -10.52
C ASP A 38 18.78 0.44 -11.91
N PHE A 39 17.83 -0.18 -12.60
CA PHE A 39 17.36 0.29 -13.90
C PHE A 39 16.60 1.62 -13.83
N ILE A 40 15.74 1.78 -12.81
CA ILE A 40 15.04 3.04 -12.52
C ILE A 40 16.06 4.14 -12.19
N HIS A 41 17.07 3.83 -11.38
CA HIS A 41 18.16 4.75 -11.04
C HIS A 41 18.92 5.20 -12.28
N GLU A 42 19.23 4.28 -13.20
CA GLU A 42 19.89 4.61 -14.48
C GLU A 42 19.04 5.57 -15.33
N LYS A 43 17.73 5.34 -15.42
CA LYS A 43 16.81 6.21 -16.18
C LYS A 43 16.75 7.60 -15.56
N LEU A 44 16.62 7.70 -14.23
CA LEU A 44 16.59 8.99 -13.51
C LEU A 44 17.94 9.72 -13.58
N SER A 45 19.07 9.01 -13.49
CA SER A 45 20.43 9.59 -13.56
C SER A 45 20.72 10.30 -14.88
N LYS A 46 20.05 9.90 -15.97
CA LYS A 46 20.21 10.51 -17.30
C LYS A 46 19.50 11.86 -17.43
N VAL A 47 18.52 12.14 -16.57
CA VAL A 47 17.55 13.23 -16.79
C VAL A 47 17.48 14.19 -15.60
N CYS A 48 17.69 13.70 -14.38
CA CYS A 48 17.71 14.50 -13.16
C CYS A 48 19.09 15.15 -12.95
N HIS A 49 19.15 16.20 -12.12
CA HIS A 49 20.44 16.82 -11.74
C HIS A 49 21.26 15.88 -10.85
N SER A 50 20.57 15.10 -10.03
CA SER A 50 21.16 14.01 -9.26
C SER A 50 20.14 12.88 -9.12
N ALA A 51 20.64 11.66 -8.97
CA ALA A 51 19.81 10.49 -8.69
C ALA A 51 20.55 9.61 -7.68
N HIS A 52 19.80 9.08 -6.73
CA HIS A 52 20.32 8.46 -5.52
C HIS A 52 19.66 7.11 -5.28
N VAL A 53 20.34 6.30 -4.47
CA VAL A 53 19.91 4.98 -4.07
C VAL A 53 20.07 4.87 -2.56
N ASP A 54 18.97 4.65 -1.85
CA ASP A 54 18.99 4.36 -0.42
C ASP A 54 18.82 2.86 -0.19
N LYS A 55 19.75 2.30 0.57
CA LYS A 55 19.67 0.90 1.00
C LYS A 55 19.16 0.86 2.43
N PHE A 56 18.28 -0.09 2.70
CA PHE A 56 17.73 -0.32 4.03
C PHE A 56 17.54 -1.81 4.27
N ASP A 57 17.51 -2.21 5.54
CA ASP A 57 17.20 -3.59 5.92
C ASP A 57 15.69 -3.82 5.88
N ILE A 58 15.28 -4.97 5.38
CA ILE A 58 13.87 -5.36 5.30
C ILE A 58 13.69 -6.85 5.58
N HIS A 59 12.55 -7.21 6.18
CA HIS A 59 12.13 -8.58 6.43
C HIS A 59 10.84 -8.88 5.63
N PRO A 60 10.92 -9.14 4.30
CA PRO A 60 9.75 -9.07 3.42
C PRO A 60 8.60 -10.01 3.80
N ALA A 61 8.93 -11.17 4.37
CA ALA A 61 7.96 -12.18 4.73
C ALA A 61 7.20 -11.87 6.04
N ALA A 62 7.64 -10.90 6.85
CA ALA A 62 7.07 -10.67 8.17
C ALA A 62 5.65 -10.08 8.11
N PHE A 63 5.46 -8.99 7.38
CA PHE A 63 4.24 -8.20 7.43
C PHE A 63 2.97 -9.01 7.16
N LEU A 64 2.94 -9.81 6.09
CA LEU A 64 1.77 -10.61 5.70
C LEU A 64 1.61 -11.91 6.50
N ASP A 65 2.59 -12.29 7.33
CA ASP A 65 2.54 -13.55 8.10
C ASP A 65 1.61 -13.50 9.31
N PHE A 66 1.04 -12.32 9.62
CA PHE A 66 0.02 -12.17 10.65
C PHE A 66 -1.16 -13.12 10.42
N LEU A 67 -1.51 -13.41 9.16
CA LEU A 67 -2.55 -14.38 8.79
C LEU A 67 -2.20 -15.79 9.28
N ASN A 68 -0.94 -16.20 9.12
CA ASN A 68 -0.47 -17.51 9.59
C ASN A 68 -0.46 -17.57 11.13
N TYR A 69 -0.02 -16.50 11.81
CA TYR A 69 -0.12 -16.41 13.27
C TYR A 69 -1.56 -16.49 13.77
N MET A 70 -2.51 -15.85 13.08
CA MET A 70 -3.92 -15.95 13.41
C MET A 70 -4.42 -17.40 13.28
N CYS A 71 -4.12 -18.08 12.17
CA CYS A 71 -4.48 -19.48 11.96
C CYS A 71 -3.88 -20.42 13.02
N ILE A 72 -2.58 -20.28 13.31
CA ILE A 72 -1.88 -21.10 14.30
C ILE A 72 -2.47 -20.87 15.69
N SER A 73 -2.70 -19.61 16.06
CA SER A 73 -3.31 -19.24 17.35
C SER A 73 -4.72 -19.81 17.49
N TYR A 74 -5.50 -19.83 16.40
CA TYR A 74 -6.80 -20.48 16.36
C TYR A 74 -6.69 -21.99 16.63
N PHE A 75 -5.80 -22.70 15.94
CA PHE A 75 -5.63 -24.15 16.12
C PHE A 75 -5.19 -24.50 17.55
N ILE A 76 -4.24 -23.73 18.10
CA ILE A 76 -3.79 -23.86 19.48
C ILE A 76 -4.96 -23.57 20.44
N GLY A 77 -5.75 -22.53 20.17
CA GLY A 77 -6.94 -22.19 20.94
C GLY A 77 -7.96 -23.32 20.99
N VAL A 78 -8.28 -23.93 19.84
CA VAL A 78 -9.18 -25.08 19.75
C VAL A 78 -8.61 -26.30 20.49
N ALA A 79 -7.31 -26.56 20.38
CA ALA A 79 -6.66 -27.64 21.13
C ALA A 79 -6.80 -27.46 22.65
N PHE A 80 -6.52 -26.26 23.17
CA PHE A 80 -6.73 -25.96 24.59
C PHE A 80 -8.20 -26.03 25.01
N MET A 81 -9.12 -25.71 24.11
CA MET A 81 -10.54 -25.86 24.38
C MET A 81 -10.91 -27.33 24.62
N TRP A 82 -10.37 -28.25 23.81
CA TRP A 82 -10.53 -29.70 24.01
C TRP A 82 -9.92 -30.20 25.32
N LEU A 83 -8.77 -29.64 25.73
CA LEU A 83 -8.13 -29.91 27.02
C LEU A 83 -8.86 -29.32 28.24
N ASN A 84 -10.02 -28.67 28.05
CA ASN A 84 -10.75 -27.95 29.09
C ASN A 84 -9.93 -26.82 29.73
N MET A 85 -9.10 -26.15 28.95
CA MET A 85 -8.21 -25.08 29.37
C MET A 85 -8.62 -23.72 28.74
N PRO A 86 -9.84 -23.22 28.99
CA PRO A 86 -10.38 -22.05 28.28
C PRO A 86 -9.60 -20.75 28.53
N LYS A 87 -8.85 -20.65 29.65
CA LYS A 87 -7.94 -19.53 29.91
C LYS A 87 -6.82 -19.44 28.88
N PHE A 88 -6.30 -20.59 28.43
CA PHE A 88 -5.28 -20.62 27.40
C PHE A 88 -5.89 -20.38 26.01
N THR A 89 -7.09 -20.89 25.73
CA THR A 89 -7.82 -20.51 24.51
C THR A 89 -8.03 -19.00 24.43
N LEU A 90 -8.46 -18.36 25.54
CA LEU A 90 -8.58 -16.90 25.64
C LEU A 90 -7.24 -16.20 25.42
N LEU A 91 -6.17 -16.64 26.08
CA LEU A 91 -4.83 -16.06 25.93
C LEU A 91 -4.38 -16.04 24.46
N PHE A 92 -4.44 -17.17 23.77
CA PHE A 92 -4.04 -17.24 22.35
C PHE A 92 -4.98 -16.43 21.45
N SER A 93 -6.27 -16.37 21.77
CA SER A 93 -7.24 -15.52 21.07
C SER A 93 -6.93 -14.03 21.24
N VAL A 94 -6.44 -13.60 22.42
CA VAL A 94 -5.99 -12.22 22.62
C VAL A 94 -4.68 -11.93 21.88
N ILE A 95 -3.71 -12.85 21.94
CA ILE A 95 -2.42 -12.71 21.24
C ILE A 95 -2.62 -12.50 19.74
N MET A 96 -3.50 -13.26 19.10
CA MET A 96 -3.75 -13.08 17.67
C MET A 96 -4.39 -11.73 17.31
N PHE A 97 -5.31 -11.20 18.14
CA PHE A 97 -5.88 -9.86 17.91
C PHE A 97 -4.85 -8.76 18.15
N LEU A 98 -3.93 -8.98 19.10
CA LEU A 98 -2.80 -8.09 19.32
C LEU A 98 -1.87 -8.07 18.09
N ILE A 99 -1.57 -9.22 17.50
CA ILE A 99 -0.78 -9.33 16.26
C ILE A 99 -1.49 -8.64 15.10
N LEU A 100 -2.78 -8.92 14.86
CA LEU A 100 -3.58 -8.24 13.83
C LEU A 100 -3.56 -6.72 14.04
N TYR A 101 -3.72 -6.26 15.29
CA TYR A 101 -3.77 -4.84 15.61
C TYR A 101 -2.43 -4.15 15.39
N LEU A 102 -1.34 -4.70 15.93
CA LEU A 102 -0.02 -4.08 15.83
C LEU A 102 0.53 -4.17 14.40
N GLU A 103 0.55 -5.37 13.81
CA GLU A 103 1.19 -5.60 12.52
C GLU A 103 0.35 -5.02 11.36
N TYR A 104 -0.93 -5.40 11.26
CA TYR A 104 -1.76 -5.02 10.10
C TYR A 104 -2.51 -3.70 10.29
N LEU A 105 -3.04 -3.40 11.48
CA LEU A 105 -3.81 -2.15 11.68
C LEU A 105 -2.93 -0.93 11.92
N LEU A 106 -1.81 -1.08 12.65
CA LEU A 106 -0.88 0.03 12.94
C LEU A 106 0.38 0.03 12.09
N TYR A 107 0.64 -1.02 11.30
CA TYR A 107 1.85 -1.17 10.49
C TYR A 107 3.13 -1.15 11.35
N PHE A 108 3.02 -1.60 12.60
CA PHE A 108 4.12 -1.63 13.56
C PHE A 108 4.86 -2.96 13.48
N GLU A 109 6.18 -2.90 13.30
CA GLU A 109 7.10 -4.05 13.24
C GLU A 109 7.14 -4.78 14.58
N THR A 110 6.47 -5.93 14.69
CA THR A 110 6.40 -6.66 15.97
C THR A 110 7.36 -7.83 16.07
N TYR A 111 7.50 -8.60 15.00
CA TYR A 111 8.24 -9.87 15.00
C TYR A 111 9.16 -10.02 13.79
N ASP A 112 9.43 -8.94 13.06
CA ASP A 112 10.25 -8.93 11.84
C ASP A 112 11.61 -9.62 12.05
N SER A 113 12.22 -9.45 13.24
CA SER A 113 13.49 -10.10 13.61
C SER A 113 13.51 -11.63 13.58
N LEU A 114 12.33 -12.29 13.54
CA LEU A 114 12.21 -13.74 13.39
C LEU A 114 12.35 -14.21 11.92
N TYR A 115 12.29 -13.28 10.98
CA TYR A 115 12.30 -13.56 9.55
C TYR A 115 13.70 -13.33 8.97
N LYS A 116 13.91 -13.83 7.75
CA LYS A 116 15.16 -13.61 7.03
C LYS A 116 15.25 -12.14 6.61
N ASN A 117 16.35 -11.49 7.01
CA ASN A 117 16.69 -10.16 6.51
C ASN A 117 17.05 -10.20 5.01
N SER A 118 16.67 -9.14 4.29
CA SER A 118 17.10 -8.82 2.94
C SER A 118 17.45 -7.34 2.85
N ASN A 119 18.04 -6.92 1.74
CA ASN A 119 18.27 -5.51 1.46
C ASN A 119 17.12 -4.99 0.61
N GLY A 120 16.51 -3.88 1.03
CA GLY A 120 15.63 -3.07 0.20
C GLY A 120 16.40 -1.94 -0.48
N LYS A 121 15.86 -1.44 -1.59
CA LYS A 121 16.50 -0.36 -2.36
C LYS A 121 15.49 0.70 -2.84
N ASN A 122 15.42 1.83 -2.13
CA ASN A 122 14.68 2.99 -2.65
C ASN A 122 15.54 3.74 -3.66
N VAL A 123 14.88 4.38 -4.62
CA VAL A 123 15.54 5.18 -5.66
C VAL A 123 14.82 6.50 -5.80
N TYR A 124 15.57 7.60 -5.90
CA TYR A 124 14.95 8.89 -6.19
C TYR A 124 15.84 9.78 -7.06
N GLY A 125 15.20 10.57 -7.92
CA GLY A 125 15.83 11.59 -8.75
C GLY A 125 15.44 12.99 -8.29
N VAL A 126 16.36 13.95 -8.36
CA VAL A 126 16.14 15.34 -7.95
C VAL A 126 16.32 16.29 -9.13
N ILE A 127 15.31 17.13 -9.36
CA ILE A 127 15.39 18.27 -10.27
C ILE A 127 15.38 19.54 -9.42
N GLU A 128 16.53 20.22 -9.40
CA GLU A 128 16.65 21.53 -8.75
C GLU A 128 15.95 22.61 -9.59
N PRO A 129 15.31 23.59 -8.95
CA PRO A 129 14.72 24.72 -9.65
C PRO A 129 15.80 25.65 -10.21
N GLN A 130 15.37 26.65 -10.99
CA GLN A 130 16.27 27.66 -11.56
C GLN A 130 16.84 28.63 -10.51
N GLY A 131 16.08 28.89 -9.43
CA GLY A 131 16.43 29.82 -8.37
C GLY A 131 16.42 29.19 -6.98
N GLU A 132 16.09 30.00 -5.97
CA GLU A 132 16.00 29.55 -4.58
C GLU A 132 14.85 28.56 -4.39
N VAL A 133 15.10 27.50 -3.61
CA VAL A 133 14.11 26.48 -3.28
C VAL A 133 13.16 27.05 -2.23
N LYS A 134 11.91 27.27 -2.64
CA LYS A 134 10.83 27.71 -1.75
C LYS A 134 9.78 26.62 -1.51
N ASN A 135 9.70 25.64 -2.39
CA ASN A 135 8.84 24.46 -2.23
C ASN A 135 9.63 23.20 -2.65
N THR A 136 9.29 22.06 -2.04
CA THR A 136 9.70 20.74 -2.53
C THR A 136 8.46 19.90 -2.79
N VAL A 137 8.33 19.34 -3.99
CA VAL A 137 7.25 18.42 -4.33
C VAL A 137 7.84 17.05 -4.67
N ILE A 138 7.40 16.04 -3.94
CA ILE A 138 7.74 14.64 -4.14
C ILE A 138 6.62 14.00 -4.96
N PHE A 139 6.93 13.50 -6.15
CA PHE A 139 6.08 12.58 -6.89
C PHE A 139 6.56 11.16 -6.55
N SER A 140 5.70 10.36 -5.93
CA SER A 140 6.10 9.03 -5.42
C SER A 140 5.19 7.89 -5.85
N GLY A 141 5.78 6.70 -5.83
CA GLY A 141 5.13 5.39 -5.95
C GLY A 141 6.14 4.29 -5.59
N HIS A 142 5.79 3.02 -5.77
CA HIS A 142 6.69 1.90 -5.46
C HIS A 142 6.92 0.98 -6.66
N HIS A 143 8.10 0.35 -6.71
CA HIS A 143 8.50 -0.53 -7.81
C HIS A 143 8.44 -2.02 -7.45
N ASP A 144 8.36 -2.34 -6.15
CA ASP A 144 8.08 -3.70 -5.73
C ASP A 144 6.67 -4.11 -6.14
N SER A 145 6.47 -5.42 -6.28
CA SER A 145 5.18 -6.00 -6.67
C SER A 145 4.64 -6.89 -5.55
N ALA A 146 3.33 -6.91 -5.37
CA ALA A 146 2.63 -7.80 -4.46
C ALA A 146 2.91 -9.29 -4.63
N HIS A 147 2.70 -10.04 -3.55
CA HIS A 147 2.36 -11.46 -3.63
C HIS A 147 0.99 -11.65 -4.28
N ILE A 148 0.82 -12.69 -5.10
CA ILE A 148 -0.51 -13.03 -5.64
C ILE A 148 -1.42 -13.46 -4.47
N PHE A 149 -2.59 -12.85 -4.36
CA PHE A 149 -3.62 -13.29 -3.41
C PHE A 149 -4.47 -14.37 -4.06
N ASN A 150 -4.31 -15.62 -3.60
CA ASN A 150 -4.88 -16.81 -4.26
C ASN A 150 -6.41 -16.77 -4.37
N PHE A 151 -7.07 -15.98 -3.52
CA PHE A 151 -8.53 -15.92 -3.40
C PHE A 151 -9.16 -14.65 -3.99
N TYR A 152 -8.36 -13.70 -4.49
CA TYR A 152 -8.84 -12.38 -4.88
C TYR A 152 -9.59 -12.36 -6.23
N ASN A 153 -9.49 -13.41 -7.03
CA ASN A 153 -10.18 -13.55 -8.32
C ASN A 153 -11.73 -13.57 -8.21
N GLN A 154 -12.29 -13.64 -6.99
CA GLN A 154 -13.73 -13.57 -6.72
C GLN A 154 -14.02 -12.57 -5.59
N PRO A 155 -13.87 -11.25 -5.80
CA PRO A 155 -13.84 -10.25 -4.72
C PRO A 155 -15.10 -10.25 -3.82
N LYS A 156 -16.28 -10.55 -4.40
CA LYS A 156 -17.54 -10.65 -3.63
C LYS A 156 -17.53 -11.79 -2.62
N PHE A 157 -16.95 -12.93 -2.98
CA PHE A 157 -16.79 -14.07 -2.08
C PHE A 157 -15.55 -13.90 -1.20
N TYR A 158 -14.50 -13.26 -1.70
CA TYR A 158 -13.29 -12.94 -0.95
C TYR A 158 -13.59 -12.15 0.33
N LEU A 159 -14.33 -11.03 0.24
CA LEU A 159 -14.64 -10.22 1.43
C LEU A 159 -15.46 -11.02 2.47
N VAL A 160 -16.44 -11.79 2.01
CA VAL A 160 -17.33 -12.55 2.90
C VAL A 160 -16.64 -13.78 3.49
N ARG A 161 -15.95 -14.57 2.66
CA ARG A 161 -15.31 -15.84 3.03
C ARG A 161 -13.98 -15.63 3.75
N GLU A 162 -13.14 -14.72 3.28
CA GLU A 162 -11.74 -14.63 3.74
C GLU A 162 -11.51 -13.52 4.74
N VAL A 163 -12.31 -12.44 4.72
CA VAL A 163 -12.18 -11.33 5.68
C VAL A 163 -13.22 -11.45 6.78
N ILE A 164 -14.50 -11.45 6.42
CA ILE A 164 -15.60 -11.44 7.39
C ILE A 164 -15.67 -12.77 8.15
N PHE A 165 -15.75 -13.91 7.46
CA PHE A 165 -15.83 -15.21 8.13
C PHE A 165 -14.58 -15.50 8.95
N PHE A 166 -13.39 -15.17 8.45
CA PHE A 166 -12.14 -15.32 9.20
C PHE A 166 -12.17 -14.50 10.49
N LEU A 167 -12.46 -13.19 10.42
CA LEU A 167 -12.51 -12.34 11.62
C LEU A 167 -13.64 -12.74 12.57
N ILE A 168 -14.84 -13.02 12.09
CA ILE A 168 -15.98 -13.41 12.92
C ILE A 168 -15.69 -14.72 13.66
N THR A 169 -15.07 -15.70 13.00
CA THR A 169 -14.71 -16.98 13.62
C THR A 169 -13.75 -16.77 14.79
N HIS A 170 -12.79 -15.86 14.63
CA HIS A 170 -11.84 -15.48 15.68
C HIS A 170 -12.48 -14.67 16.82
N ILE A 171 -13.37 -13.74 16.48
CA ILE A 171 -14.15 -13.00 17.48
C ILE A 171 -15.02 -13.97 18.29
N PHE A 172 -15.63 -14.95 17.62
CA PHE A 172 -16.50 -15.92 18.25
C PHE A 172 -15.76 -16.84 19.23
N ILE A 173 -14.58 -17.35 18.88
CA ILE A 173 -13.78 -18.17 19.81
C ILE A 173 -13.30 -17.36 21.03
N LEU A 174 -12.97 -16.07 20.84
CA LEU A 174 -12.64 -15.15 21.93
C LEU A 174 -13.82 -15.01 22.90
N PHE A 175 -15.01 -14.65 22.38
CA PHE A 175 -16.21 -14.49 23.20
C PHE A 175 -16.64 -15.78 23.88
N MET A 176 -16.59 -16.91 23.19
CA MET A 176 -16.93 -18.21 23.79
C MET A 176 -15.96 -18.60 24.90
N SER A 177 -14.67 -18.28 24.76
CA SER A 177 -13.69 -18.51 25.82
C SER A 177 -13.98 -17.68 27.05
N PHE A 178 -14.36 -16.41 26.87
CA PHE A 178 -14.81 -15.54 27.97
C PHE A 178 -16.07 -16.08 28.65
N TYR A 179 -17.08 -16.48 27.86
CA TYR A 179 -18.33 -17.04 28.36
C TYR A 179 -18.09 -18.30 29.22
N VAL A 180 -17.26 -19.24 28.76
CA VAL A 180 -16.98 -20.49 29.49
C VAL A 180 -16.25 -20.20 30.81
N ILE A 181 -15.33 -19.24 30.83
CA ILE A 181 -14.65 -18.82 32.06
C ILE A 181 -15.68 -18.20 33.03
N TYR A 182 -16.54 -17.33 32.54
CA TYR A 182 -17.62 -16.71 33.33
C TYR A 182 -18.58 -17.76 33.90
N ASP A 183 -19.07 -18.69 33.07
CA ASP A 183 -19.95 -19.80 33.47
C ASP A 183 -19.37 -20.61 34.63
N HIS A 184 -18.07 -20.93 34.55
CA HIS A 184 -17.35 -21.66 35.60
C HIS A 184 -17.32 -20.91 36.94
N PHE A 185 -17.17 -19.58 36.93
CA PHE A 185 -17.14 -18.78 38.17
C PHE A 185 -18.52 -18.61 38.80
N TYR A 186 -19.59 -18.57 37.99
CA TYR A 186 -20.95 -18.28 38.47
C TYR A 186 -21.88 -19.50 38.53
N GLY A 187 -21.39 -20.69 38.16
CA GLY A 187 -22.06 -21.97 38.43
C GLY A 187 -23.26 -22.28 37.54
N PHE A 188 -23.26 -21.86 36.28
CA PHE A 188 -24.37 -22.06 35.33
C PHE A 188 -24.41 -23.48 34.70
N GLU A 189 -23.41 -24.34 34.96
CA GLU A 189 -23.32 -25.75 34.53
C GLU A 189 -23.58 -26.02 33.03
N SER A 190 -23.09 -25.17 32.12
CA SER A 190 -23.40 -25.27 30.68
C SER A 190 -22.54 -26.28 29.89
N ASN A 191 -22.28 -27.47 30.46
CA ASN A 191 -21.43 -28.50 29.85
C ASN A 191 -21.81 -28.88 28.40
N SER A 192 -23.12 -28.92 28.10
CA SER A 192 -23.58 -29.21 26.72
C SER A 192 -23.27 -28.09 25.73
N VAL A 193 -23.29 -26.83 26.18
CA VAL A 193 -22.97 -25.67 25.36
C VAL A 193 -21.48 -25.68 25.05
N PHE A 194 -20.64 -25.94 26.05
CA PHE A 194 -19.20 -26.01 25.86
C PHE A 194 -18.79 -27.15 24.91
N TYR A 195 -19.39 -28.34 25.04
CA TYR A 195 -19.14 -29.44 24.12
C TYR A 195 -19.56 -29.11 22.67
N LYS A 196 -20.74 -28.51 22.47
CA LYS A 196 -21.18 -28.05 21.15
C LYS A 196 -20.23 -27.00 20.57
N ALA A 197 -19.74 -26.07 21.40
CA ALA A 197 -18.78 -25.06 20.97
C ALA A 197 -17.48 -25.71 20.47
N LYS A 198 -16.94 -26.70 21.19
CA LYS A 198 -15.76 -27.47 20.72
C LYS A 198 -15.98 -28.10 19.35
N LEU A 199 -17.13 -28.74 19.14
CA LEU A 199 -17.47 -29.34 17.85
C LEU A 199 -17.56 -28.28 16.74
N VAL A 200 -18.22 -27.16 16.99
CA VAL A 200 -18.35 -26.04 16.04
C VAL A 200 -16.98 -25.48 15.68
N PHE A 201 -16.14 -25.12 16.65
CA PHE A 201 -14.81 -24.57 16.36
C PHE A 201 -13.88 -25.58 15.69
N THR A 202 -14.02 -26.87 16.00
CA THR A 202 -13.29 -27.93 15.28
C THR A 202 -13.73 -28.01 13.82
N PHE A 203 -15.03 -27.92 13.55
CA PHE A 203 -15.54 -27.89 12.18
C PHE A 203 -15.08 -26.64 11.40
N LEU A 204 -15.07 -25.48 12.05
CA LEU A 204 -14.64 -24.21 11.45
C LEU A 204 -13.17 -24.19 11.02
N ILE A 205 -12.32 -25.10 11.54
CA ILE A 205 -10.94 -25.32 11.04
C ILE A 205 -10.93 -25.50 9.51
N LEU A 206 -11.93 -26.17 8.94
CA LEU A 206 -12.03 -26.38 7.49
C LEU A 206 -12.07 -25.06 6.70
N GLY A 207 -12.62 -23.99 7.29
CA GLY A 207 -12.63 -22.65 6.69
C GLY A 207 -11.39 -21.81 7.04
N ILE A 208 -10.65 -22.17 8.10
CA ILE A 208 -9.42 -21.47 8.50
C ILE A 208 -8.18 -22.01 7.75
N VAL A 209 -8.11 -23.31 7.48
CA VAL A 209 -6.95 -23.93 6.79
C VAL A 209 -6.62 -23.28 5.44
N PRO A 210 -7.59 -22.93 4.56
CA PRO A 210 -7.30 -22.24 3.30
C PRO A 210 -6.53 -20.92 3.49
N MET A 211 -6.71 -20.22 4.62
CA MET A 211 -6.06 -18.94 4.88
C MET A 211 -4.55 -19.05 5.11
N LEU A 212 -4.03 -20.26 5.43
CA LEU A 212 -2.59 -20.51 5.44
C LEU A 212 -1.95 -20.36 4.06
N PHE A 213 -2.76 -20.41 3.00
CA PHE A 213 -2.34 -20.28 1.61
C PHE A 213 -2.93 -19.02 0.98
N PHE A 214 -3.23 -18.00 1.78
CA PHE A 214 -3.78 -16.74 1.29
C PHE A 214 -2.85 -16.06 0.28
N THR A 215 -1.56 -15.96 0.62
CA THR A 215 -0.52 -15.43 -0.27
C THR A 215 0.16 -16.55 -1.07
N ASN A 216 0.47 -16.26 -2.33
CA ASN A 216 1.29 -17.12 -3.16
C ASN A 216 2.77 -16.71 -3.02
N PRO A 217 3.73 -17.65 -2.96
CA PRO A 217 5.15 -17.30 -3.02
C PRO A 217 5.57 -16.58 -4.30
N LYS A 218 4.77 -16.64 -5.37
CA LYS A 218 4.99 -15.88 -6.60
C LYS A 218 4.41 -14.47 -6.49
N GLY A 219 5.14 -13.50 -7.04
CA GLY A 219 4.66 -12.12 -7.16
C GLY A 219 3.80 -11.89 -8.40
N THR A 220 3.05 -10.78 -8.39
CA THR A 220 2.31 -10.26 -9.53
C THR A 220 3.24 -9.60 -10.55
N PRO A 221 2.79 -9.35 -11.79
CA PRO A 221 3.54 -8.49 -12.69
C PRO A 221 3.60 -7.04 -12.19
N GLY A 222 2.63 -6.56 -11.42
CA GLY A 222 2.70 -5.31 -10.66
C GLY A 222 2.65 -4.05 -11.52
N ALA A 223 1.78 -4.01 -12.54
CA ALA A 223 1.75 -2.95 -13.53
C ALA A 223 1.08 -1.67 -12.98
N GLY A 224 -0.21 -1.75 -12.64
CA GLY A 224 -0.93 -0.63 -12.04
C GLY A 224 -0.72 -0.53 -10.52
N ASP A 225 -0.22 -1.60 -9.92
CA ASP A 225 0.17 -1.73 -8.51
C ASP A 225 1.65 -2.20 -8.43
N ASN A 226 2.62 -1.29 -8.58
CA ASN A 226 2.45 0.15 -8.81
C ASN A 226 3.52 0.73 -9.77
N LEU A 227 4.05 -0.11 -10.65
CA LEU A 227 5.16 0.27 -11.52
C LEU A 227 4.81 1.38 -12.53
N ALA A 228 3.54 1.54 -12.87
CA ALA A 228 3.03 2.64 -13.68
C ALA A 228 3.25 4.01 -13.03
N ALA A 229 3.15 4.13 -11.70
CA ALA A 229 3.48 5.36 -10.98
C ALA A 229 4.95 5.73 -11.18
N VAL A 230 5.85 4.77 -10.97
CA VAL A 230 7.29 4.98 -11.15
C VAL A 230 7.61 5.40 -12.59
N SER A 231 6.95 4.77 -13.56
CA SER A 231 7.10 5.10 -14.97
C SER A 231 6.58 6.52 -15.29
N MET A 232 5.45 6.94 -14.72
CA MET A 232 4.97 8.33 -14.82
C MET A 232 5.98 9.32 -14.22
N GLY A 233 6.57 8.99 -13.07
CA GLY A 233 7.62 9.80 -12.44
C GLY A 233 8.82 10.03 -13.37
N ILE A 234 9.27 9.00 -14.10
CA ILE A 234 10.35 9.12 -15.08
C ILE A 234 9.93 10.02 -16.27
N GLN A 235 8.70 9.91 -16.77
CA GLN A 235 8.21 10.78 -17.84
C GLN A 235 8.10 12.24 -17.40
N LEU A 236 7.62 12.49 -16.17
CA LEU A 236 7.60 13.82 -15.59
C LEU A 236 9.03 14.37 -15.38
N ALA A 237 9.97 13.53 -14.95
CA ALA A 237 11.37 13.92 -14.81
C ALA A 237 11.96 14.38 -16.16
N ASN A 238 11.71 13.66 -17.25
CA ASN A 238 12.09 14.08 -18.61
C ASN A 238 11.53 15.48 -18.95
N LYS A 239 10.24 15.68 -18.73
CA LYS A 239 9.56 16.96 -19.01
C LYS A 239 10.19 18.13 -18.24
N TYR A 240 10.43 17.93 -16.94
CA TYR A 240 10.94 18.99 -16.06
C TYR A 240 12.46 19.19 -16.18
N ALA A 241 13.20 18.23 -16.74
CA ALA A 241 14.60 18.44 -17.10
C ALA A 241 14.73 19.53 -18.17
N GLU A 242 13.82 19.56 -19.14
CA GLU A 242 13.77 20.59 -20.18
C GLU A 242 13.13 21.90 -19.69
N ASN A 243 12.15 21.80 -18.78
CA ASN A 243 11.33 22.93 -18.33
C ASN A 243 11.32 23.06 -16.80
N ARG A 244 12.49 23.38 -16.22
CA ARG A 244 12.68 23.45 -14.77
C ARG A 244 11.79 24.53 -14.13
N PRO A 245 11.15 24.26 -12.97
CA PRO A 245 10.47 25.28 -12.18
C PRO A 245 11.44 26.39 -11.74
N LYS A 246 10.94 27.57 -11.42
CA LYS A 246 11.72 28.70 -10.91
C LYS A 246 12.10 28.53 -9.45
N SER A 247 11.20 28.00 -8.61
CA SER A 247 11.41 27.93 -7.15
C SER A 247 11.03 26.61 -6.48
N THR A 248 10.48 25.66 -7.24
CA THR A 248 10.05 24.37 -6.72
C THR A 248 11.04 23.27 -7.08
N ARG A 249 11.64 22.64 -6.08
CA ARG A 249 12.40 21.39 -6.24
C ARG A 249 11.44 20.24 -6.47
N LEU A 250 11.76 19.38 -7.43
CA LEU A 250 11.00 18.16 -7.70
C LEU A 250 11.83 16.93 -7.33
N ILE A 251 11.21 16.00 -6.61
CA ILE A 251 11.79 14.70 -6.27
C ILE A 251 10.89 13.61 -6.87
N PHE A 252 11.46 12.74 -7.69
CA PHE A 252 10.76 11.58 -8.25
C PHE A 252 11.24 10.34 -7.51
N ALA A 253 10.44 9.85 -6.57
CA ALA A 253 10.81 8.76 -5.67
C ALA A 253 10.11 7.46 -6.04
N SER A 254 10.84 6.36 -5.91
CA SER A 254 10.40 5.00 -6.13
C SER A 254 10.82 4.14 -4.95
N TYR A 255 9.85 3.65 -4.18
CA TYR A 255 10.09 2.87 -2.97
C TYR A 255 10.09 1.36 -3.26
N ASP A 256 10.84 0.62 -2.44
CA ASP A 256 10.79 -0.84 -2.33
C ASP A 256 10.04 -1.23 -1.04
N GLY A 257 9.44 -2.41 -0.97
CA GLY A 257 8.80 -2.90 0.26
C GLY A 257 7.58 -2.11 0.73
N GLU A 258 6.83 -1.47 -0.18
CA GLU A 258 5.48 -0.97 0.13
C GLU A 258 4.61 -2.16 0.55
N GLU A 259 4.68 -3.24 -0.23
CA GLU A 259 3.92 -4.49 -0.11
C GLU A 259 4.25 -5.29 1.16
N CYS A 260 5.32 -4.87 1.83
CA CYS A 260 5.81 -5.44 3.08
C CYS A 260 5.50 -4.52 4.27
N GLY A 261 4.50 -3.65 4.14
CA GLY A 261 4.05 -2.77 5.21
C GLY A 261 4.78 -1.43 5.24
N LEU A 262 4.90 -0.79 4.06
CA LEU A 262 5.45 0.55 3.85
C LEU A 262 6.91 0.72 4.29
N ARG A 263 7.71 -0.36 4.26
CA ARG A 263 9.03 -0.37 4.88
C ARG A 263 10.02 0.54 4.14
N GLY A 264 9.95 0.61 2.82
CA GLY A 264 10.83 1.51 2.05
C GLY A 264 10.49 2.98 2.23
N SER A 265 9.23 3.38 2.07
CA SER A 265 8.84 4.78 2.30
C SER A 265 9.12 5.20 3.75
N ARG A 266 8.87 4.32 4.73
CA ARG A 266 9.27 4.56 6.13
C ARG A 266 10.76 4.82 6.26
N ALA A 267 11.60 3.97 5.66
CA ALA A 267 13.06 4.14 5.70
C ALA A 267 13.48 5.46 5.05
N PHE A 268 12.93 5.78 3.87
CA PHE A 268 13.20 7.01 3.14
C PHE A 268 12.85 8.26 3.94
N PHE A 269 11.61 8.38 4.41
CA PHE A 269 11.17 9.56 5.16
C PHE A 269 11.84 9.68 6.53
N THR A 270 12.19 8.56 7.16
CA THR A 270 12.97 8.58 8.41
C THR A 270 14.38 9.10 8.18
N GLN A 271 15.07 8.59 7.15
CA GLN A 271 16.43 8.98 6.80
C GLN A 271 16.52 10.46 6.39
N HIS A 272 15.61 10.90 5.52
CA HIS A 272 15.63 12.25 4.92
C HIS A 272 14.85 13.29 5.70
N LYS A 273 14.29 12.96 6.88
CA LYS A 273 13.45 13.89 7.67
C LYS A 273 14.09 15.27 7.88
N LYS A 274 15.42 15.32 8.06
CA LYS A 274 16.16 16.56 8.31
C LYS A 274 16.44 17.38 7.04
N ASP A 275 16.28 16.78 5.87
CA ASP A 275 16.55 17.40 4.58
C ASP A 275 15.32 18.16 4.05
N PHE A 276 14.15 17.94 4.65
CA PHE A 276 12.90 18.56 4.24
C PHE A 276 12.54 19.78 5.10
N ASP A 277 12.16 20.86 4.43
CA ASP A 277 11.34 21.90 5.04
C ASP A 277 9.88 21.41 5.09
N ILE A 278 9.48 20.88 6.25
CA ILE A 278 8.20 20.18 6.43
C ILE A 278 7.00 21.06 6.04
N GLU A 279 7.05 22.37 6.28
CA GLU A 279 5.91 23.26 5.99
C GLU A 279 5.72 23.50 4.49
N HIS A 280 6.82 23.44 3.72
CA HIS A 280 6.86 23.70 2.27
C HIS A 280 7.18 22.45 1.45
N THR A 281 7.04 21.26 2.05
CA THR A 281 7.21 19.97 1.36
C THR A 281 5.85 19.30 1.16
N TRP A 282 5.64 18.80 -0.05
CA TRP A 282 4.42 18.15 -0.50
C TRP A 282 4.74 16.76 -1.03
N ASN A 283 3.97 15.73 -0.66
CA ASN A 283 4.09 14.40 -1.24
C ASN A 283 2.82 14.03 -2.02
N TYR A 284 2.94 13.99 -3.33
CA TYR A 284 1.93 13.53 -4.27
C TYR A 284 2.24 12.06 -4.60
N ASN A 285 1.71 11.15 -3.79
CA ASN A 285 1.89 9.72 -3.97
C ASN A 285 0.84 9.18 -4.96
N ILE A 286 1.23 8.22 -5.78
CA ILE A 286 0.34 7.49 -6.68
C ILE A 286 0.31 6.03 -6.26
N ASP A 287 -0.86 5.42 -6.34
CA ASP A 287 -1.03 3.99 -6.11
C ASP A 287 -2.24 3.46 -6.94
N CYS A 288 -2.24 2.17 -7.28
CA CYS A 288 -3.33 1.44 -7.94
C CYS A 288 -3.98 2.21 -9.11
N SER A 289 -3.20 2.47 -10.17
CA SER A 289 -3.60 3.31 -11.30
C SER A 289 -4.30 2.52 -12.42
N TYR A 290 -5.61 2.25 -12.30
CA TYR A 290 -6.34 1.41 -13.25
C TYR A 290 -7.39 2.14 -14.10
N TYR A 291 -8.30 2.87 -13.48
CA TYR A 291 -9.51 3.39 -14.12
C TYR A 291 -9.71 4.88 -13.84
N ILE A 292 -10.02 5.66 -14.88
CA ILE A 292 -10.20 7.11 -14.75
C ILE A 292 -11.48 7.48 -13.99
N GLU A 293 -12.53 6.67 -14.11
CA GLU A 293 -13.79 6.89 -13.40
C GLU A 293 -13.66 6.75 -11.88
N ASP A 294 -12.61 6.04 -11.43
CA ASP A 294 -12.26 5.83 -10.03
C ASP A 294 -11.16 6.78 -9.54
N LEU A 295 -10.92 7.91 -10.20
CA LEU A 295 -9.95 8.88 -9.73
C LEU A 295 -10.37 9.44 -8.35
N LYS A 296 -9.55 9.22 -7.33
CA LYS A 296 -9.81 9.69 -5.96
C LYS A 296 -8.53 10.04 -5.22
N PHE A 297 -8.67 10.86 -4.18
CA PHE A 297 -7.58 11.36 -3.35
C PHE A 297 -7.79 10.98 -1.90
N LEU A 298 -6.79 10.36 -1.27
CA LEU A 298 -6.91 9.92 0.12
C LEU A 298 -6.81 11.10 1.09
N THR A 299 -7.65 11.06 2.14
CA THR A 299 -7.64 11.99 3.28
C THR A 299 -7.26 11.31 4.58
N THR A 300 -7.32 9.97 4.60
CA THR A 300 -6.80 9.12 5.67
C THR A 300 -6.18 7.87 5.07
N ASP A 301 -5.15 7.37 5.73
CA ASP A 301 -4.31 6.24 5.34
C ASP A 301 -4.10 5.27 6.53
N ILE A 302 -3.39 4.16 6.34
CA ILE A 302 -3.15 3.08 7.32
C ILE A 302 -4.45 2.69 8.02
N ASN A 303 -5.34 2.03 7.28
CA ASN A 303 -6.67 1.65 7.74
C ASN A 303 -7.47 2.80 8.39
N GLY A 304 -7.19 4.04 7.98
CA GLY A 304 -7.83 5.26 8.48
C GLY A 304 -7.17 5.88 9.73
N SER A 305 -6.08 5.31 10.24
CA SER A 305 -5.40 5.79 11.47
C SER A 305 -4.50 7.00 11.26
N VAL A 306 -3.96 7.19 10.05
CA VAL A 306 -3.11 8.34 9.70
C VAL A 306 -3.92 9.35 8.89
N ARG A 307 -3.88 10.63 9.26
CA ARG A 307 -4.53 11.71 8.51
C ARG A 307 -3.60 12.22 7.42
N LEU A 308 -4.14 12.43 6.23
CA LEU A 308 -3.47 13.03 5.08
C LEU A 308 -3.87 14.50 4.93
N SER A 309 -3.16 15.23 4.07
CA SER A 309 -3.33 16.68 3.89
C SER A 309 -4.60 17.01 3.12
N LYS A 310 -5.61 17.53 3.83
CA LYS A 310 -6.81 18.10 3.20
C LYS A 310 -6.50 19.29 2.29
N GLU A 311 -5.45 20.04 2.60
CA GLU A 311 -5.01 21.16 1.76
C GLU A 311 -4.54 20.67 0.39
N LEU A 312 -3.64 19.67 0.36
CA LEU A 312 -3.15 19.10 -0.88
C LEU A 312 -4.27 18.41 -1.66
N THR A 313 -5.06 17.57 -0.98
CA THR A 313 -6.21 16.89 -1.58
C THR A 313 -7.20 17.89 -2.20
N GLY A 314 -7.54 18.96 -1.48
CA GLY A 314 -8.43 20.01 -1.97
C GLY A 314 -7.87 20.76 -3.19
N LYS A 315 -6.57 21.10 -3.18
CA LYS A 315 -5.89 21.70 -4.35
C LYS A 315 -5.97 20.76 -5.56
N CYS A 316 -5.63 19.48 -5.40
CA CYS A 316 -5.63 18.51 -6.48
C CYS A 316 -7.03 18.22 -7.05
N ILE A 317 -8.07 18.13 -6.22
CA ILE A 317 -9.46 17.95 -6.69
C ILE A 317 -9.92 19.18 -7.47
N ASN A 318 -9.65 20.38 -6.97
CA ASN A 318 -10.00 21.61 -7.67
C ASN A 318 -9.31 21.68 -9.05
N ILE A 319 -8.05 21.25 -9.12
CA ILE A 319 -7.31 21.11 -10.36
C ILE A 319 -7.97 20.07 -11.28
N ALA A 320 -8.27 18.88 -10.75
CA ALA A 320 -8.89 17.80 -11.50
C ALA A 320 -10.22 18.25 -12.14
N HIS A 321 -11.07 18.94 -11.39
CA HIS A 321 -12.35 19.47 -11.87
C HIS A 321 -12.16 20.53 -12.96
N LYS A 322 -11.20 21.44 -12.80
CA LYS A 322 -10.86 22.44 -13.84
C LYS A 322 -10.37 21.78 -15.14
N LEU A 323 -9.67 20.65 -15.03
CA LEU A 323 -9.20 19.85 -16.16
C LEU A 323 -10.30 18.95 -16.77
N GLY A 324 -11.50 18.93 -16.20
CA GLY A 324 -12.65 18.16 -16.69
C GLY A 324 -12.87 16.79 -16.03
N TYR A 325 -12.05 16.41 -15.06
CA TYR A 325 -12.17 15.15 -14.30
C TYR A 325 -13.15 15.32 -13.13
N VAL A 326 -14.42 15.63 -13.43
CA VAL A 326 -15.45 16.00 -12.44
C VAL A 326 -15.80 14.90 -11.44
N GLN A 327 -15.48 13.64 -11.73
CA GLN A 327 -15.67 12.51 -10.84
C GLN A 327 -14.62 12.43 -9.72
N ALA A 328 -13.52 13.18 -9.84
CA ALA A 328 -12.47 13.22 -8.83
C ALA A 328 -13.05 13.66 -7.48
N HIS A 329 -12.78 12.88 -6.43
CA HIS A 329 -13.29 13.16 -5.09
C HIS A 329 -12.29 12.73 -4.02
N GLU A 330 -12.47 13.27 -2.81
CA GLU A 330 -11.73 12.80 -1.65
C GLU A 330 -12.41 11.61 -1.00
N CYS A 331 -11.62 10.69 -0.43
CA CYS A 331 -12.12 9.62 0.42
C CYS A 331 -11.07 9.24 1.48
N GLY A 332 -11.47 8.45 2.48
CA GLY A 332 -10.52 7.77 3.35
C GLY A 332 -10.23 6.37 2.82
N ILE A 333 -9.03 5.83 3.08
CA ILE A 333 -8.80 4.40 2.85
C ILE A 333 -9.81 3.59 3.69
N PRO A 334 -10.52 2.61 3.10
CA PRO A 334 -11.46 1.79 3.86
C PRO A 334 -10.73 1.04 4.99
N PHE A 335 -11.43 0.82 6.11
CA PHE A 335 -10.90 0.02 7.19
C PHE A 335 -10.61 -1.41 6.71
N LEU A 336 -9.44 -1.95 7.06
CA LEU A 336 -8.88 -3.24 6.60
C LEU A 336 -8.49 -3.29 5.11
N ALA A 337 -8.47 -2.16 4.39
CA ALA A 337 -8.00 -2.11 3.00
C ALA A 337 -6.49 -1.88 2.86
N GLY A 338 -5.75 -1.71 3.97
CA GLY A 338 -4.31 -1.56 3.95
C GLY A 338 -3.85 -0.11 4.14
N ALA A 339 -2.80 0.27 3.43
CA ALA A 339 -2.16 1.57 3.51
C ALA A 339 -1.47 1.91 2.18
N THR A 340 -0.93 3.12 2.09
CA THR A 340 -0.08 3.56 0.97
C THR A 340 1.10 4.39 1.47
N ASP A 341 2.14 4.57 0.65
CA ASP A 341 3.38 5.25 1.03
C ASP A 341 3.22 6.71 1.51
N ALA A 342 2.13 7.40 1.14
CA ALA A 342 1.86 8.75 1.63
C ALA A 342 1.74 8.82 3.17
N ALA A 343 1.36 7.73 3.81
CA ALA A 343 1.22 7.67 5.26
C ALA A 343 2.54 7.95 5.98
N GLU A 344 3.66 7.43 5.47
CA GLU A 344 4.98 7.60 6.10
C GLU A 344 5.49 9.05 5.94
N ALA A 345 5.16 9.72 4.83
CA ALA A 345 5.38 11.16 4.68
C ALA A 345 4.54 11.96 5.70
N ALA A 346 3.25 11.63 5.83
CA ALA A 346 2.34 12.32 6.75
C ALA A 346 2.75 12.14 8.23
N LYS A 347 3.28 10.97 8.61
CA LYS A 347 3.80 10.70 9.97
C LYS A 347 4.92 11.65 10.39
N ILE A 348 5.73 12.15 9.45
CA ILE A 348 6.78 13.14 9.75
C ILE A 348 6.33 14.60 9.58
N GLY A 349 5.07 14.83 9.19
CA GLY A 349 4.43 16.13 9.07
C GLY A 349 4.36 16.70 7.65
N ILE A 350 4.86 15.97 6.63
CA ILE A 350 4.79 16.42 5.23
C ILE A 350 3.33 16.42 4.77
N LYS A 351 2.95 17.44 3.99
CA LYS A 351 1.62 17.52 3.37
C LYS A 351 1.52 16.47 2.28
N ALA A 352 0.93 15.31 2.61
CA ALA A 352 0.86 14.17 1.70
C ALA A 352 -0.57 13.81 1.32
N THR A 353 -0.75 13.25 0.12
CA THR A 353 -1.97 12.56 -0.32
C THR A 353 -1.59 11.40 -1.23
N THR A 354 -2.46 10.41 -1.36
CA THR A 354 -2.35 9.38 -2.40
C THR A 354 -3.47 9.53 -3.39
N VAL A 355 -3.11 9.49 -4.67
CA VAL A 355 -4.05 9.47 -5.78
C VAL A 355 -4.23 8.04 -6.25
N LEU A 356 -5.48 7.60 -6.33
CA LEU A 356 -5.87 6.25 -6.70
C LEU A 356 -6.76 6.26 -7.94
N GLY A 357 -6.70 5.18 -8.71
CA GLY A 357 -7.58 4.89 -9.84
C GLY A 357 -8.25 3.52 -9.72
N VAL A 358 -8.69 3.14 -8.51
CA VAL A 358 -9.21 1.79 -8.22
C VAL A 358 -10.53 1.83 -7.44
N PRO A 359 -11.52 0.99 -7.75
CA PRO A 359 -12.78 0.93 -7.01
C PRO A 359 -12.59 0.29 -5.63
N PHE A 360 -13.25 0.84 -4.62
CA PHE A 360 -13.29 0.26 -3.26
C PHE A 360 -14.56 -0.54 -2.98
N ASP A 361 -15.53 -0.54 -3.90
CA ASP A 361 -16.83 -1.20 -3.67
C ASP A 361 -16.80 -2.72 -3.90
N GLY A 362 -15.79 -3.24 -4.60
CA GLY A 362 -15.65 -4.66 -4.97
C GLY A 362 -16.83 -5.24 -5.76
N LYS A 363 -17.70 -4.39 -6.31
CA LYS A 363 -18.99 -4.74 -6.91
C LYS A 363 -19.11 -4.28 -8.36
N THR A 364 -18.56 -3.13 -8.71
CA THR A 364 -18.67 -2.51 -10.04
C THR A 364 -17.66 -3.11 -11.01
N LYS A 365 -16.39 -3.18 -10.60
CA LYS A 365 -15.30 -3.82 -11.35
C LYS A 365 -14.44 -4.67 -10.42
N VAL A 366 -13.84 -5.73 -10.96
CA VAL A 366 -12.86 -6.56 -10.23
C VAL A 366 -11.47 -6.09 -10.64
N PRO A 367 -10.81 -5.24 -9.82
CA PRO A 367 -9.50 -4.71 -10.17
C PRO A 367 -8.49 -5.87 -10.31
N PRO A 368 -7.43 -5.69 -11.10
CA PRO A 368 -6.40 -6.70 -11.25
C PRO A 368 -5.44 -6.77 -10.05
N TYR A 369 -5.57 -5.86 -9.07
CA TYR A 369 -4.87 -5.78 -7.78
C TYR A 369 -4.55 -7.15 -7.17
N HIS A 370 -3.27 -7.37 -6.82
CA HIS A 370 -2.76 -8.62 -6.25
C HIS A 370 -3.07 -9.89 -7.07
N THR A 371 -3.26 -9.77 -8.39
CA THR A 371 -3.48 -10.91 -9.31
C THR A 371 -2.54 -10.90 -10.51
N MET A 372 -2.46 -12.02 -11.23
CA MET A 372 -1.74 -12.12 -12.50
C MET A 372 -2.34 -11.27 -13.63
N ARG A 373 -3.53 -10.69 -13.42
CA ARG A 373 -4.13 -9.75 -14.38
C ARG A 373 -3.56 -8.35 -14.26
N ASP A 374 -2.71 -8.07 -13.27
CA ASP A 374 -2.08 -6.77 -13.11
C ASP A 374 -0.93 -6.61 -14.11
N VAL A 375 -1.33 -6.38 -15.35
CA VAL A 375 -0.47 -6.23 -16.53
C VAL A 375 -0.74 -4.88 -17.19
N PRO A 376 0.19 -4.35 -18.03
CA PRO A 376 0.05 -3.03 -18.64
C PRO A 376 -1.29 -2.80 -19.37
N SER A 377 -1.83 -3.82 -20.04
CA SER A 377 -3.11 -3.72 -20.75
C SER A 377 -4.35 -3.59 -19.84
N ALA A 378 -4.19 -3.74 -18.52
CA ALA A 378 -5.27 -3.54 -17.55
C ALA A 378 -5.42 -2.07 -17.11
N ILE A 379 -4.50 -1.20 -17.53
CA ILE A 379 -4.45 0.22 -17.18
C ILE A 379 -5.14 1.04 -18.28
N GLU A 380 -6.07 1.91 -17.90
CA GLU A 380 -6.61 2.92 -18.81
C GLU A 380 -5.60 4.09 -18.95
N PRO A 381 -5.06 4.39 -20.14
CA PRO A 381 -4.10 5.48 -20.30
C PRO A 381 -4.61 6.85 -19.82
N ALA A 382 -5.94 7.03 -19.80
CA ALA A 382 -6.60 8.23 -19.32
C ALA A 382 -6.33 8.51 -17.83
N VAL A 383 -6.19 7.49 -16.97
CA VAL A 383 -5.94 7.71 -15.54
C VAL A 383 -4.53 8.22 -15.28
N LEU A 384 -3.54 7.67 -15.97
CA LEU A 384 -2.14 8.11 -15.93
C LEU A 384 -2.01 9.55 -16.44
N LYS A 385 -2.68 9.85 -17.56
CA LYS A 385 -2.75 11.21 -18.11
C LYS A 385 -3.32 12.19 -17.09
N ALA A 386 -4.43 11.84 -16.43
CA ALA A 386 -5.08 12.70 -15.45
C ALA A 386 -4.16 12.96 -14.24
N MET A 387 -3.58 11.91 -13.67
CA MET A 387 -2.64 12.01 -12.54
C MET A 387 -1.45 12.92 -12.85
N MET A 388 -0.82 12.76 -14.03
CA MET A 388 0.29 13.64 -14.44
C MET A 388 -0.15 15.08 -14.72
N GLN A 389 -1.30 15.30 -15.36
CA GLN A 389 -1.81 16.65 -15.60
C GLN A 389 -2.12 17.39 -14.29
N ILE A 390 -2.72 16.71 -13.32
CA ILE A 390 -3.03 17.28 -12.02
C ILE A 390 -1.76 17.63 -11.27
N PHE A 391 -0.74 16.77 -11.32
CA PHE A 391 0.58 17.06 -10.77
C PHE A 391 1.22 18.28 -11.42
N ILE A 392 1.23 18.36 -12.76
CA ILE A 392 1.83 19.48 -13.50
C ILE A 392 1.17 20.80 -13.11
N GLU A 393 -0.15 20.85 -13.13
CA GLU A 393 -0.91 22.06 -12.76
C GLU A 393 -0.75 22.41 -11.27
N PHE A 394 -0.57 21.42 -10.40
CA PHE A 394 -0.28 21.66 -8.98
C PHE A 394 1.09 22.35 -8.79
N VAL A 395 2.13 21.86 -9.47
CA VAL A 395 3.46 22.49 -9.48
C VAL A 395 3.36 23.92 -10.04
N ASP A 396 2.63 24.12 -11.14
CA ASP A 396 2.44 25.45 -11.75
C ASP A 396 1.71 26.43 -10.82
N GLN A 397 0.76 25.96 -9.99
CA GLN A 397 0.11 26.79 -8.98
C GLN A 397 1.08 27.23 -7.88
N LEU A 398 1.92 26.32 -7.36
CA LEU A 398 2.95 26.68 -6.37
C LEU A 398 3.91 27.73 -6.92
N GLU A 399 4.31 27.62 -8.19
CA GLU A 399 5.18 28.59 -8.86
C GLU A 399 4.55 29.98 -9.03
N ASN A 400 3.22 30.06 -9.06
CA ASN A 400 2.48 31.32 -9.15
C ASN A 400 2.18 31.94 -7.78
N GLU A 401 1.99 31.14 -6.74
CA GLU A 401 1.83 31.60 -5.34
C GLU A 401 3.11 32.24 -4.78
N THR A 402 4.24 31.96 -5.43
CA THR A 402 5.58 32.29 -4.96
C THR A 402 6.20 33.51 -5.66
N LYS A 403 5.49 34.08 -6.65
CA LYS A 403 5.77 35.36 -7.30
C LYS A 403 5.32 36.52 -6.43
#